data_AF-A0A975CTJ8-F1
#
_entry.id   AF-A0A975CTJ8-F1
#
_cell.length_a   1.000
_cell.length_b   1.000
_cell.length_c   1.000
_cell.angle_alpha   90.00
_cell.angle_beta   90.00
_cell.angle_gamma   90.00
#
_symmetry.space_group_name_H-M   'P 1'
#
loop_
_entity.id
_entity.type
_entity.pdbx_description
1 polymer ?
#
loop_
_entity_poly.entity_id
_entity_poly.type
_entity_poly.pdbx_seq_one_letter_code
_entity_poly.pdbx_strand_id
1 'polypeptide(L)'
;MTLTTKELEKIAWAPYDLIRNPTQEDWKKSYDALRQLEKENPKDGRYPNTLGYLCYYGRHTGQRNYEEARMWFEKGEKLDVIESMYKLADMLTEGMGGPADPDRALKLRLLVYYICRDQFEDGMQDSKFADAALRMGRMYHEGKLCHRNDLEAMSYLLEAKYAIECRKQYHEYGDETVEKNILRVMDECDKPDDEVRRWKQFGLGLSRVPNHLLANDDLLMTIKMDVDDRGTIRLEFRRKRKDGKKPNKILWSVAPAMKVFMLDSVVLYGAEVKQIWSKTPEETVTCNRYEYDEDSDTYTFFLEDEPQFRLQGGWFVLPMDELRKTEIASHPAGAPGVWQ
;
A
#
# COMPACT_ATOMS: atom_id res chain seq x y z
N MET A 1 21.50 15.39 38.69
CA MET A 1 22.05 14.21 38.01
C MET A 1 21.39 14.14 36.66
N THR A 2 22.18 14.04 35.58
CA THR A 2 21.65 13.82 34.23
C THR A 2 21.20 12.37 34.13
N LEU A 3 19.95 12.12 33.71
CA LEU A 3 19.46 10.77 33.49
C LEU A 3 20.26 10.11 32.37
N THR A 4 20.51 8.82 32.49
CA THR A 4 21.08 7.99 31.42
C THR A 4 20.06 7.75 30.31
N THR A 5 20.51 7.47 29.08
CA THR A 5 19.62 7.13 27.94
C THR A 5 18.67 5.97 28.28
N LYS A 6 19.13 4.95 29.02
CA LYS A 6 18.29 3.83 29.45
C LYS A 6 17.18 4.25 30.43
N GLU A 7 17.46 5.18 31.34
CA GLU A 7 16.46 5.74 32.24
C GLU A 7 15.45 6.60 31.51
N LEU A 8 15.90 7.40 30.54
CA LEU A 8 15.03 8.19 29.67
C LEU A 8 14.10 7.31 28.84
N GLU A 9 14.62 6.25 28.20
CA GLU A 9 13.81 5.29 27.45
C GLU A 9 12.70 4.70 28.33
N LYS A 10 13.03 4.31 29.58
CA LYS A 10 12.04 3.80 30.52
C LYS A 10 10.94 4.82 30.82
N ILE A 11 11.29 6.10 31.00
CA ILE A 11 10.33 7.18 31.28
C ILE A 11 9.48 7.49 30.03
N ALA A 12 10.12 7.52 28.85
CA ALA A 12 9.49 7.82 27.57
C ALA A 12 8.35 6.85 27.26
N TRP A 13 8.55 5.55 27.50
CA TRP A 13 7.60 4.51 27.12
C TRP A 13 6.66 4.04 28.25
N ALA A 14 6.92 4.43 29.51
CA ALA A 14 6.09 4.01 30.65
C ALA A 14 4.57 4.20 30.48
N PRO A 15 4.06 5.29 29.85
CA PRO A 15 2.62 5.43 29.62
C PRO A 15 2.01 4.36 28.67
N TYR A 16 2.83 3.68 27.88
CA TYR A 16 2.39 2.68 26.91
C TYR A 16 2.33 1.25 27.49
N ASP A 17 2.89 1.02 28.68
CA ASP A 17 2.94 -0.32 29.29
C ASP A 17 1.60 -0.79 29.90
N LEU A 18 0.53 0.02 29.80
CA LEU A 18 -0.88 -0.28 30.17
C LEU A 18 -1.13 -0.85 31.59
N ILE A 19 -0.15 -0.84 32.49
CA ILE A 19 -0.30 -1.31 33.89
C ILE A 19 -1.38 -0.49 34.64
N ARG A 20 -1.54 0.79 34.28
CA ARG A 20 -2.63 1.67 34.72
C ARG A 20 -2.88 2.73 33.65
N ASN A 21 -4.07 3.35 33.68
CA ASN A 21 -4.35 4.51 32.84
C ASN A 21 -3.33 5.64 33.13
N PRO A 22 -2.57 6.12 32.14
CA PRO A 22 -1.59 7.17 32.35
C PRO A 22 -2.27 8.50 32.62
N THR A 23 -1.71 9.25 33.58
CA THR A 23 -2.12 10.63 33.87
C THR A 23 -1.49 11.59 32.88
N GLN A 24 -1.99 12.82 32.82
CA GLN A 24 -1.36 13.89 32.02
C GLN A 24 0.10 14.13 32.44
N GLU A 25 0.42 14.02 33.73
CA GLU A 25 1.78 14.16 34.25
C GLU A 25 2.69 13.02 33.76
N ASP A 26 2.17 11.80 33.64
CA ASP A 26 2.92 10.67 33.05
C ASP A 26 3.25 10.96 31.57
N TRP A 27 2.29 11.51 30.82
CA TRP A 27 2.51 11.93 29.42
C TRP A 27 3.47 13.11 29.29
N LYS A 28 3.47 14.04 30.24
CA LYS A 28 4.42 15.15 30.27
C LYS A 28 5.86 14.67 30.47
N LYS A 29 6.07 13.77 31.45
CA LYS A 29 7.38 13.14 31.67
C LYS A 29 7.85 12.36 30.44
N SER A 30 6.93 11.63 29.79
CA SER A 30 7.22 10.92 28.54
C SER A 30 7.64 11.89 27.44
N TYR A 31 6.90 12.99 27.23
CA TYR A 31 7.25 14.01 26.25
C TYR A 31 8.63 14.63 26.52
N ASP A 32 8.92 15.02 27.77
CA ASP A 32 10.21 15.61 28.14
C ASP A 32 11.38 14.63 27.92
N ALA A 33 11.19 13.35 28.28
CA ALA A 33 12.18 12.30 28.04
C ALA A 33 12.41 12.06 26.55
N LEU A 34 11.33 11.97 25.75
CA LEU A 34 11.41 11.82 24.29
C LEU A 34 12.13 13.00 23.63
N ARG A 35 11.90 14.23 24.09
CA ARG A 35 12.62 15.42 23.59
C ARG A 35 14.12 15.35 23.88
N GLN A 36 14.50 14.79 25.03
CA GLN A 36 15.90 14.60 25.36
C GLN A 36 16.53 13.47 24.52
N LEU A 37 15.85 12.32 24.40
CA LEU A 37 16.29 11.19 23.58
C LEU A 37 16.45 11.58 22.11
N GLU A 38 15.54 12.38 21.58
CA GLU A 38 15.62 12.90 20.21
C GLU A 38 16.88 13.76 20.01
N LYS A 39 17.24 14.61 20.99
CA LYS A 39 18.49 15.39 20.93
C LYS A 39 19.74 14.52 21.02
N GLU A 40 19.71 13.48 21.85
CA GLU A 40 20.83 12.55 22.05
C GLU A 40 21.02 11.63 20.82
N ASN A 41 19.93 11.23 20.17
CA ASN A 41 19.95 10.37 18.99
C ASN A 41 18.92 10.83 17.94
N PRO A 42 19.26 11.88 17.15
CA PRO A 42 18.31 12.51 16.21
C PRO A 42 18.01 11.65 14.97
N LYS A 43 18.67 10.50 14.82
CA LYS A 43 18.45 9.55 13.71
C LYS A 43 17.40 8.49 14.04
N ASP A 44 16.96 8.39 15.29
CA ASP A 44 15.92 7.45 15.67
C ASP A 44 14.54 8.05 15.44
N GLY A 45 13.87 7.57 14.39
CA GLY A 45 12.55 8.07 13.98
C GLY A 45 11.42 7.77 14.97
N ARG A 46 11.61 6.83 15.92
CA ARG A 46 10.57 6.50 16.91
C ARG A 46 10.21 7.69 17.79
N TYR A 47 11.19 8.54 18.11
CA TYR A 47 10.99 9.72 18.96
C TYR A 47 10.17 10.81 18.27
N PRO A 48 10.55 11.37 17.10
CA PRO A 48 9.73 12.37 16.43
C PRO A 48 8.34 11.84 16.08
N ASN A 49 8.19 10.57 15.70
CA ASN A 49 6.87 9.96 15.49
C ASN A 49 5.99 10.04 16.74
N THR A 50 6.54 9.61 17.88
CA THR A 50 5.80 9.58 19.15
C THR A 50 5.50 10.99 19.66
N LEU A 51 6.46 11.91 19.58
CA LEU A 51 6.27 13.32 19.90
C LEU A 51 5.14 13.93 19.06
N GLY A 52 5.11 13.64 17.75
CA GLY A 52 4.03 14.06 16.86
C GLY A 52 2.66 13.61 17.35
N TYR A 53 2.54 12.34 17.76
CA TYR A 53 1.30 11.80 18.33
C TYR A 53 0.91 12.42 19.68
N LEU A 54 1.88 12.68 20.56
CA LEU A 54 1.62 13.34 21.85
C LEU A 54 1.04 14.75 21.63
N CYS A 55 1.61 15.52 20.70
CA CYS A 55 1.13 16.85 20.33
C CYS A 55 -0.23 16.78 19.61
N TYR A 56 -0.39 15.86 18.65
CA TYR A 56 -1.60 15.70 17.84
C TYR A 56 -2.83 15.40 18.69
N TYR A 57 -2.69 14.51 19.67
CA TYR A 57 -3.77 14.15 20.61
C TYR A 57 -3.80 15.02 21.87
N GLY A 58 -2.81 15.89 22.08
CA GLY A 58 -2.71 16.73 23.27
C GLY A 58 -2.49 15.94 24.56
N ARG A 59 -1.85 14.78 24.52
CA ARG A 59 -1.74 13.86 25.68
C ARG A 59 -0.95 14.47 26.85
N HIS A 60 0.09 15.24 26.53
CA HIS A 60 1.01 15.80 27.53
C HIS A 60 0.57 17.16 28.11
N THR A 61 -0.27 17.91 27.39
CA THR A 61 -0.75 19.25 27.79
C THR A 61 -2.26 19.30 28.06
N GLY A 62 -3.01 18.29 27.61
CA GLY A 62 -4.48 18.32 27.54
C GLY A 62 -5.04 19.10 26.36
N GLN A 63 -4.18 19.72 25.53
CA GLN A 63 -4.58 20.52 24.39
C GLN A 63 -3.81 20.07 23.14
N ARG A 64 -4.51 19.93 22.01
CA ARG A 64 -3.88 19.53 20.75
C ARG A 64 -3.01 20.67 20.23
N ASN A 65 -1.81 20.35 19.77
CA ASN A 65 -0.92 21.28 19.08
C ASN A 65 -0.58 20.71 17.70
N TYR A 66 -1.37 21.09 16.69
CA TYR A 66 -1.21 20.56 15.34
C TYR A 66 0.03 21.12 14.63
N GLU A 67 0.43 22.36 14.91
CA GLU A 67 1.64 22.96 14.31
C GLU A 67 2.89 22.17 14.74
N GLU A 68 2.99 21.90 16.04
CA GLU A 68 4.10 21.11 16.58
C GLU A 68 4.02 19.65 16.13
N ALA A 69 2.82 19.06 16.09
CA ALA A 69 2.64 17.69 15.57
C ALA A 69 3.12 17.57 14.13
N ARG A 70 2.78 18.55 13.26
CA ARG A 70 3.19 18.55 11.86
C ARG A 70 4.71 18.61 11.74
N MET A 71 5.35 19.52 12.48
CA MET A 71 6.81 19.63 12.53
C MET A 71 7.46 18.29 12.92
N TRP A 72 6.91 17.60 13.91
CA TRP A 72 7.41 16.29 14.35
C TRP A 72 7.22 15.19 13.32
N PHE A 73 6.05 15.13 12.68
CA PHE A 73 5.82 14.16 11.61
C PHE A 73 6.66 14.44 10.35
N GLU A 74 6.93 15.71 10.02
CA GLU A 74 7.90 16.06 8.97
C GLU A 74 9.33 15.60 9.30
N LYS A 75 9.69 15.58 10.59
CA LYS A 75 10.97 15.01 11.02
C LYS A 75 10.96 13.47 10.94
N GLY A 76 9.85 12.82 11.29
CA GLY A 76 9.68 11.38 11.15
C GLY A 76 9.66 10.93 9.68
N GLU A 77 9.07 11.71 8.78
CA GLU A 77 9.09 11.49 7.33
C GLU A 77 10.53 11.47 6.79
N LYS A 78 11.37 12.43 7.19
CA LYS A 78 12.81 12.47 6.82
C LYS A 78 13.62 11.28 7.34
N LEU A 79 13.06 10.49 8.25
CA LEU A 79 13.65 9.29 8.84
C LEU A 79 12.88 8.02 8.42
N ASP A 80 12.09 8.10 7.34
CA ASP A 80 11.36 6.99 6.74
C ASP A 80 10.34 6.30 7.67
N VAL A 81 9.82 7.03 8.66
CA VAL A 81 8.81 6.48 9.57
C VAL A 81 7.43 6.50 8.93
N ILE A 82 6.95 5.33 8.55
CA ILE A 82 5.65 5.10 7.90
C ILE A 82 4.50 5.76 8.68
N GLU A 83 4.48 5.63 10.00
CA GLU A 83 3.43 6.23 10.82
C GLU A 83 3.41 7.75 10.79
N SER A 84 4.59 8.36 10.71
CA SER A 84 4.71 9.81 10.55
C SER A 84 4.28 10.23 9.16
N MET A 85 4.66 9.48 8.11
CA MET A 85 4.29 9.79 6.73
C MET A 85 2.78 9.77 6.51
N TYR A 86 2.05 8.74 6.96
CA TYR A 86 0.60 8.75 6.76
C TYR A 86 -0.09 9.81 7.61
N LYS A 87 0.42 10.12 8.82
CA LYS A 87 -0.16 11.21 9.62
C LYS A 87 0.11 12.57 9.02
N LEU A 88 1.30 12.78 8.49
CA LEU A 88 1.64 13.96 7.73
C LEU A 88 0.74 14.08 6.50
N ALA A 89 0.51 13.01 5.74
CA ALA A 89 -0.41 13.02 4.59
C ALA A 89 -1.84 13.42 5.01
N ASP A 90 -2.35 12.89 6.12
CA ASP A 90 -3.66 13.26 6.67
C ASP A 90 -3.68 14.76 7.06
N MET A 91 -2.63 15.27 7.70
CA MET A 91 -2.52 16.67 8.09
C MET A 91 -2.38 17.63 6.91
N LEU A 92 -1.63 17.25 5.87
CA LEU A 92 -1.47 18.01 4.63
C LEU A 92 -2.78 18.05 3.82
N THR A 93 -3.57 16.97 3.86
CA THR A 93 -4.90 16.93 3.22
C THR A 93 -5.85 17.94 3.86
N GLU A 94 -5.87 18.02 5.18
CA GLU A 94 -6.85 18.81 5.95
C GLU A 94 -6.33 20.21 6.35
N GLY A 95 -5.08 20.55 6.04
CA GLY A 95 -4.47 21.82 6.49
C GLY A 95 -4.30 21.91 8.02
N MET A 96 -4.05 20.79 8.69
CA MET A 96 -3.81 20.77 10.13
C MET A 96 -2.38 21.22 10.45
N GLY A 97 -2.23 22.23 11.31
CA GLY A 97 -0.92 22.72 11.75
C GLY A 97 -0.13 23.50 10.70
N GLY A 98 -0.80 23.99 9.66
CA GLY A 98 -0.23 24.79 8.57
C GLY A 98 -1.07 24.68 7.29
N PRO A 99 -0.69 25.35 6.19
CA PRO A 99 -1.43 25.27 4.93
C PRO A 99 -1.58 23.84 4.42
N ALA A 100 -2.73 23.54 3.81
CA ALA A 100 -2.93 22.28 3.10
C ALA A 100 -1.95 22.18 1.91
N ASP A 101 -1.57 20.96 1.57
CA ASP A 101 -0.70 20.63 0.44
C ASP A 101 -1.16 19.29 -0.16
N PRO A 102 -2.19 19.32 -1.02
CA PRO A 102 -2.80 18.11 -1.54
C PRO A 102 -1.85 17.28 -2.41
N ASP A 103 -0.94 17.91 -3.14
CA ASP A 103 0.02 17.23 -4.00
C ASP A 103 1.03 16.43 -3.18
N ARG A 104 1.58 17.03 -2.12
CA ARG A 104 2.47 16.31 -1.20
C ARG A 104 1.73 15.25 -0.41
N ALA A 105 0.48 15.50 0.00
CA ALA A 105 -0.35 14.52 0.68
C ALA A 105 -0.58 13.27 -0.19
N LEU A 106 -0.90 13.46 -1.47
CA LEU A 106 -1.12 12.36 -2.41
C LEU A 106 0.17 11.54 -2.61
N LYS A 107 1.30 12.21 -2.82
CA LYS A 107 2.61 11.54 -2.98
C LYS A 107 2.97 10.70 -1.76
N LEU A 108 2.83 11.24 -0.55
CA LEU A 108 3.11 10.51 0.69
C LEU A 108 2.16 9.32 0.87
N ARG A 109 0.88 9.49 0.55
CA ARG A 109 -0.12 8.42 0.70
C ARG A 109 0.16 7.27 -0.28
N LEU A 110 0.51 7.58 -1.53
CA LEU A 110 0.94 6.59 -2.53
C LEU A 110 2.23 5.88 -2.09
N LEU A 111 3.24 6.64 -1.65
CA LEU A 111 4.51 6.08 -1.18
C LEU A 111 4.30 5.08 -0.03
N VAL A 112 3.55 5.48 1.00
CA VAL A 112 3.24 4.60 2.15
C VAL A 112 2.49 3.36 1.70
N TYR A 113 1.50 3.50 0.81
CA TYR A 113 0.78 2.35 0.27
C TYR A 113 1.71 1.35 -0.42
N TYR A 114 2.57 1.81 -1.32
CA TYR A 114 3.48 0.93 -2.07
C TYR A 114 4.53 0.28 -1.16
N ILE A 115 5.13 1.02 -0.21
CA ILE A 115 6.11 0.44 0.74
C ILE A 115 5.44 -0.63 1.60
N CYS A 116 4.30 -0.34 2.22
CA CYS A 116 3.64 -1.31 3.09
C CYS A 116 3.13 -2.52 2.30
N ARG A 117 2.69 -2.31 1.06
CA ARG A 117 2.28 -3.39 0.18
C ARG A 117 3.43 -4.32 -0.16
N ASP A 118 4.57 -3.76 -0.52
CA ASP A 118 5.78 -4.52 -0.83
C ASP A 118 6.19 -5.40 0.37
N GLN A 119 6.23 -4.82 1.58
CA GLN A 119 6.47 -5.55 2.83
C GLN A 119 5.45 -6.69 3.04
N PHE A 120 4.17 -6.43 2.81
CA PHE A 120 3.11 -7.42 2.95
C PHE A 120 3.26 -8.57 1.96
N GLU A 121 3.53 -8.26 0.69
CA GLU A 121 3.81 -9.26 -0.34
C GLU A 121 5.08 -10.07 -0.02
N ASP A 122 6.07 -9.44 0.63
CA ASP A 122 7.28 -10.07 1.16
C ASP A 122 7.06 -10.94 2.42
N GLY A 123 5.82 -11.07 2.88
CA GLY A 123 5.42 -11.94 3.99
C GLY A 123 5.43 -11.27 5.37
N MET A 124 5.67 -9.96 5.44
CA MET A 124 5.52 -9.17 6.68
C MET A 124 4.02 -8.90 6.93
N GLN A 125 3.30 -9.94 7.35
CA GLN A 125 1.86 -9.92 7.54
C GLN A 125 1.40 -9.09 8.75
N ASP A 126 2.32 -8.75 9.66
CA ASP A 126 2.14 -7.84 10.80
C ASP A 126 2.35 -6.35 10.45
N SER A 127 2.62 -6.04 9.17
CA SER A 127 2.90 -4.68 8.70
C SER A 127 1.69 -3.72 8.76
N LYS A 128 1.95 -2.45 8.43
CA LYS A 128 0.93 -1.38 8.36
C LYS A 128 0.13 -1.36 7.06
N PHE A 129 0.17 -2.44 6.28
CA PHE A 129 -0.48 -2.47 4.97
C PHE A 129 -2.01 -2.33 5.05
N ALA A 130 -2.67 -2.97 6.01
CA ALA A 130 -4.12 -2.81 6.21
C ALA A 130 -4.51 -1.34 6.43
N ASP A 131 -3.74 -0.63 7.26
CA ASP A 131 -3.92 0.78 7.57
C ASP A 131 -3.67 1.70 6.37
N ALA A 132 -2.65 1.39 5.57
CA ALA A 132 -2.29 2.13 4.36
C ALA A 132 -3.36 1.94 3.27
N ALA A 133 -3.78 0.70 3.01
CA ALA A 133 -4.82 0.36 2.05
C ALA A 133 -6.19 0.94 2.46
N LEU A 134 -6.55 0.92 3.75
CA LEU A 134 -7.76 1.61 4.25
C LEU A 134 -7.75 3.11 3.92
N ARG A 135 -6.60 3.78 4.04
CA ARG A 135 -6.47 5.21 3.72
C ARG A 135 -6.62 5.47 2.22
N MET A 136 -6.11 4.59 1.36
CA MET A 136 -6.35 4.66 -0.07
C MET A 136 -7.83 4.47 -0.40
N GLY A 137 -8.48 3.46 0.20
CA GLY A 137 -9.92 3.23 0.04
C GLY A 137 -10.75 4.45 0.44
N ARG A 138 -10.45 5.04 1.59
CA ARG A 138 -11.09 6.27 2.06
C ARG A 138 -10.86 7.44 1.10
N MET A 139 -9.63 7.62 0.62
CA MET A 139 -9.26 8.70 -0.29
C MET A 139 -10.15 8.70 -1.55
N TYR A 140 -10.27 7.54 -2.19
CA TYR A 140 -11.10 7.36 -3.38
C TYR A 140 -12.60 7.42 -3.09
N HIS A 141 -13.08 6.89 -1.97
CA HIS A 141 -14.50 6.96 -1.61
C HIS A 141 -14.95 8.39 -1.30
N GLU A 142 -14.14 9.13 -0.52
CA GLU A 142 -14.44 10.50 -0.14
C GLU A 142 -14.17 11.49 -1.28
N GLY A 143 -13.44 11.08 -2.33
CA GLY A 143 -12.96 11.98 -3.38
C GLY A 143 -12.01 13.05 -2.84
N LYS A 144 -11.22 12.71 -1.82
CA LYS A 144 -10.20 13.62 -1.26
C LYS A 144 -8.90 13.40 -2.02
N LEU A 145 -8.30 14.47 -2.54
CA LEU A 145 -7.08 14.44 -3.39
C LEU A 145 -7.26 13.82 -4.78
N CYS A 146 -8.42 13.24 -5.08
CA CYS A 146 -8.76 12.65 -6.37
C CYS A 146 -10.28 12.73 -6.62
N HIS A 147 -10.73 12.38 -7.83
CA HIS A 147 -12.16 12.22 -8.06
C HIS A 147 -12.72 11.02 -7.31
N ARG A 148 -13.92 11.16 -6.74
CA ARG A 148 -14.60 10.04 -6.07
C ARG A 148 -14.74 8.86 -7.03
N ASN A 149 -14.28 7.69 -6.61
CA ASN A 149 -14.35 6.45 -7.37
C ASN A 149 -14.48 5.26 -6.41
N ASP A 150 -15.73 4.84 -6.17
CA ASP A 150 -16.01 3.76 -5.22
C ASP A 150 -15.52 2.39 -5.70
N LEU A 151 -15.34 2.19 -7.01
CA LEU A 151 -14.79 0.95 -7.55
C LEU A 151 -13.28 0.83 -7.26
N GLU A 152 -12.54 1.93 -7.40
CA GLU A 152 -11.14 1.98 -6.97
C GLU A 152 -11.04 1.91 -5.45
N ALA A 153 -11.90 2.61 -4.72
CA ALA A 153 -11.97 2.51 -3.27
C ALA A 153 -12.13 1.04 -2.83
N MET A 154 -13.05 0.31 -3.46
CA MET A 154 -13.30 -1.09 -3.17
C MET A 154 -12.08 -1.98 -3.45
N SER A 155 -11.27 -1.68 -4.49
CA SER A 155 -10.02 -2.41 -4.75
C SER A 155 -9.08 -2.33 -3.52
N TYR A 156 -8.84 -1.12 -3.01
CA TYR A 156 -8.00 -0.92 -1.83
C TYR A 156 -8.63 -1.48 -0.55
N LEU A 157 -9.94 -1.39 -0.38
CA LEU A 157 -10.62 -1.91 0.81
C LEU A 157 -10.61 -3.44 0.87
N LEU A 158 -10.70 -4.10 -0.28
CA LEU A 158 -10.53 -5.56 -0.38
C LEU A 158 -9.11 -5.97 0.04
N GLU A 159 -8.09 -5.23 -0.41
CA GLU A 159 -6.70 -5.46 0.02
C GLU A 159 -6.53 -5.19 1.52
N ALA A 160 -7.12 -4.11 2.04
CA ALA A 160 -7.08 -3.78 3.46
C ALA A 160 -7.74 -4.87 4.32
N LYS A 161 -8.91 -5.37 3.87
CA LYS A 161 -9.64 -6.46 4.53
C LYS A 161 -8.83 -7.75 4.55
N TYR A 162 -8.22 -8.11 3.42
CA TYR A 162 -7.36 -9.28 3.35
C TYR A 162 -6.14 -9.14 4.29
N ALA A 163 -5.49 -7.97 4.28
CA ALA A 163 -4.32 -7.71 5.11
C ALA A 163 -4.65 -7.74 6.62
N ILE A 164 -5.79 -7.17 7.05
CA ILE A 164 -6.18 -7.20 8.46
C ILE A 164 -6.57 -8.61 8.90
N GLU A 165 -7.19 -9.41 8.03
CA GLU A 165 -7.49 -10.81 8.31
C GLU A 165 -6.21 -11.64 8.51
N CYS A 166 -5.17 -11.40 7.70
CA CYS A 166 -3.85 -12.00 7.92
C CYS A 166 -3.21 -11.50 9.23
N ARG A 167 -3.31 -10.20 9.54
CA ARG A 167 -2.66 -9.62 10.73
C ARG A 167 -3.30 -10.03 12.05
N LYS A 168 -4.60 -10.30 12.09
CA LYS A 168 -5.35 -10.64 13.32
C LYS A 168 -4.78 -11.83 14.09
N GLN A 169 -4.03 -12.72 13.43
CA GLN A 169 -3.33 -13.83 14.11
C GLN A 169 -2.23 -13.37 15.09
N TYR A 170 -1.78 -12.11 14.98
CA TYR A 170 -0.76 -11.52 15.85
C TYR A 170 -1.34 -10.72 17.03
N HIS A 171 -2.66 -10.53 17.08
CA HIS A 171 -3.37 -9.80 18.15
C HIS A 171 -2.84 -8.37 18.39
N GLU A 172 -2.54 -7.64 17.31
CA GLU A 172 -2.03 -6.27 17.39
C GLU A 172 -3.08 -5.29 17.95
N TYR A 173 -2.60 -4.32 18.75
CA TYR A 173 -3.47 -3.32 19.35
C TYR A 173 -4.13 -2.43 18.28
N GLY A 174 -5.46 -2.34 18.32
CA GLY A 174 -6.24 -1.49 17.42
C GLY A 174 -6.78 -2.20 16.17
N ASP A 175 -6.44 -3.47 15.95
CA ASP A 175 -6.89 -4.24 14.78
C ASP A 175 -8.41 -4.31 14.63
N GLU A 176 -9.13 -4.51 15.73
CA GLU A 176 -10.61 -4.50 15.73
C GLU A 176 -11.17 -3.16 15.24
N THR A 177 -10.50 -2.06 15.59
CA THR A 177 -10.90 -0.72 15.15
C THR A 177 -10.60 -0.51 13.67
N VAL A 178 -9.45 -1.02 13.19
CA VAL A 178 -9.08 -0.97 11.76
C VAL A 178 -10.06 -1.79 10.94
N GLU A 179 -10.34 -3.03 11.33
CA GLU A 179 -11.32 -3.91 10.68
C GLU A 179 -12.71 -3.26 10.63
N LYS A 180 -13.20 -2.74 11.76
CA LYS A 180 -14.49 -2.02 11.81
C LYS A 180 -14.51 -0.83 10.83
N ASN A 181 -13.43 -0.08 10.73
CA ASN A 181 -13.34 1.04 9.79
C ASN A 181 -13.29 0.59 8.33
N ILE A 182 -12.62 -0.51 8.02
CA ILE A 182 -12.62 -1.11 6.68
C ILE A 182 -14.04 -1.50 6.29
N LEU A 183 -14.72 -2.29 7.12
CA LEU A 183 -16.07 -2.75 6.86
C LEU A 183 -17.06 -1.58 6.71
N ARG A 184 -16.94 -0.56 7.56
CA ARG A 184 -17.75 0.65 7.45
C ARG A 184 -17.60 1.33 6.09
N VAL A 185 -16.36 1.57 5.63
CA VAL A 185 -16.15 2.25 4.34
C VAL A 185 -16.59 1.35 3.18
N MET A 186 -16.42 0.03 3.27
CA MET A 186 -16.94 -0.91 2.27
C MET A 186 -18.47 -0.88 2.19
N ASP A 187 -19.16 -0.69 3.32
CA ASP A 187 -20.61 -0.57 3.38
C ASP A 187 -21.11 0.75 2.77
N GLU A 188 -20.35 1.83 2.98
CA GLU A 188 -20.62 3.18 2.44
C GLU A 188 -20.35 3.31 0.93
N CYS A 189 -19.46 2.50 0.36
CA CYS A 189 -19.18 2.49 -1.08
C CYS A 189 -20.35 1.94 -1.91
N ASP A 190 -20.54 2.53 -3.09
CA ASP A 190 -21.36 1.95 -4.15
C ASP A 190 -20.78 0.59 -4.56
N LYS A 191 -21.62 -0.44 -4.55
CA LYS A 191 -21.23 -1.82 -4.83
C LYS A 191 -21.48 -2.16 -6.30
N PRO A 192 -20.62 -2.97 -6.94
CA PRO A 192 -20.88 -3.43 -8.29
C PRO A 192 -22.17 -4.26 -8.35
N ASP A 193 -22.95 -4.08 -9.42
CA ASP A 193 -24.18 -4.83 -9.66
C ASP A 193 -23.93 -6.35 -9.67
N ASP A 194 -24.93 -7.13 -9.25
CA ASP A 194 -24.82 -8.59 -9.18
C ASP A 194 -24.51 -9.24 -10.54
N GLU A 195 -24.92 -8.62 -11.65
CA GLU A 195 -24.56 -9.07 -12.99
C GLU A 195 -23.06 -8.89 -13.26
N VAL A 196 -22.52 -7.71 -12.94
CA VAL A 196 -21.09 -7.39 -13.07
C VAL A 196 -20.24 -8.34 -12.23
N ARG A 197 -20.70 -8.67 -11.02
CA ARG A 197 -20.03 -9.63 -10.13
C ARG A 197 -19.94 -11.04 -10.71
N ARG A 198 -20.79 -11.40 -11.68
CA ARG A 198 -20.82 -12.70 -12.35
C ARG A 198 -20.03 -12.73 -13.66
N TRP A 199 -19.48 -11.59 -14.08
CA TRP A 199 -18.65 -11.55 -15.28
C TRP A 199 -17.47 -12.51 -15.16
N LYS A 200 -17.15 -13.15 -16.28
CA LYS A 200 -16.01 -14.07 -16.38
C LYS A 200 -14.72 -13.36 -16.76
N GLN A 201 -14.79 -12.07 -17.05
CA GLN A 201 -13.76 -11.29 -17.72
C GLN A 201 -13.93 -9.82 -17.35
N PHE A 202 -12.83 -9.12 -17.07
CA PHE A 202 -12.83 -7.72 -16.66
C PHE A 202 -11.87 -6.89 -17.48
N GLY A 203 -12.33 -5.71 -17.93
CA GLY A 203 -11.48 -4.70 -18.54
C GLY A 203 -10.48 -4.14 -17.52
N LEU A 204 -9.22 -4.03 -17.94
CA LEU A 204 -8.14 -3.53 -17.10
C LEU A 204 -7.34 -2.45 -17.84
N GLY A 205 -7.17 -1.30 -17.19
CA GLY A 205 -6.18 -0.30 -17.60
C GLY A 205 -4.77 -0.83 -17.31
N LEU A 206 -3.90 -0.77 -18.31
CA LEU A 206 -2.59 -1.41 -18.22
C LEU A 206 -1.68 -0.83 -17.15
N SER A 207 -1.82 0.45 -16.79
CA SER A 207 -0.98 1.13 -15.79
C SER A 207 -0.93 0.41 -14.43
N ARG A 208 -2.00 -0.29 -14.03
CA ARG A 208 -2.04 -1.05 -12.77
C ARG A 208 -1.07 -2.24 -12.75
N VAL A 209 -0.79 -2.84 -13.91
CA VAL A 209 0.08 -4.02 -14.04
C VAL A 209 1.54 -3.67 -13.71
N PRO A 210 2.23 -2.80 -14.45
CA PRO A 210 3.63 -2.51 -14.17
C PRO A 210 3.82 -1.83 -12.81
N ASN A 211 2.86 -1.01 -12.34
CA ASN A 211 2.93 -0.41 -11.00
C ASN A 211 2.96 -1.47 -9.88
N HIS A 212 2.25 -2.59 -10.06
CA HIS A 212 2.27 -3.68 -9.09
C HIS A 212 3.49 -4.61 -9.28
N LEU A 213 3.98 -4.77 -10.51
CA LEU A 213 5.10 -5.69 -10.78
C LEU A 213 6.49 -5.08 -10.51
N LEU A 214 6.63 -3.76 -10.67
CA LEU A 214 7.87 -2.98 -10.42
C LEU A 214 7.77 -2.22 -9.09
N ALA A 215 7.28 -2.89 -8.04
CA ALA A 215 6.97 -2.26 -6.76
C ALA A 215 8.20 -1.69 -6.02
N ASN A 216 9.40 -2.23 -6.28
CA ASN A 216 10.64 -1.76 -5.70
C ASN A 216 11.83 -1.98 -6.68
N ASP A 217 12.98 -1.39 -6.35
CA ASP A 217 14.17 -1.39 -7.20
C ASP A 217 14.86 -2.77 -7.33
N ASP A 218 14.55 -3.77 -6.52
CA ASP A 218 15.07 -5.13 -6.65
C ASP A 218 14.28 -5.97 -7.66
N LEU A 219 13.14 -5.46 -8.13
CA LEU A 219 12.24 -6.15 -9.02
C LEU A 219 12.47 -5.76 -10.49
N LEU A 220 12.30 -6.76 -11.33
CA LEU A 220 12.17 -6.67 -12.77
C LEU A 220 10.81 -7.25 -13.15
N MET A 221 10.32 -6.85 -14.31
CA MET A 221 9.12 -7.40 -14.92
C MET A 221 9.49 -8.13 -16.19
N THR A 222 8.97 -9.33 -16.39
CA THR A 222 9.09 -10.03 -17.67
C THR A 222 7.77 -10.05 -18.39
N ILE A 223 7.79 -9.84 -19.71
CA ILE A 223 6.61 -9.88 -20.56
C ILE A 223 6.82 -11.02 -21.56
N LYS A 224 5.90 -11.99 -21.53
CA LYS A 224 5.81 -13.02 -22.56
C LYS A 224 4.57 -12.78 -23.39
N MET A 225 4.73 -12.73 -24.71
CA MET A 225 3.65 -12.58 -25.67
C MET A 225 3.44 -13.91 -26.39
N ASP A 226 2.20 -14.38 -26.43
CA ASP A 226 1.77 -15.51 -27.25
C ASP A 226 0.61 -15.02 -28.14
N VAL A 227 0.55 -15.46 -29.39
CA VAL A 227 -0.58 -15.22 -30.29
C VAL A 227 -1.18 -16.57 -30.65
N ASP A 228 -2.47 -16.76 -30.38
CA ASP A 228 -3.14 -18.02 -30.69
C ASP A 228 -3.52 -18.12 -32.19
N ASP A 229 -3.98 -19.29 -32.61
CA ASP A 229 -4.38 -19.57 -34.00
C ASP A 229 -5.51 -18.66 -34.53
N ARG A 230 -6.22 -17.96 -33.63
CA ARG A 230 -7.30 -17.02 -33.96
C ARG A 230 -6.81 -15.58 -33.99
N GLY A 231 -5.51 -15.34 -33.75
CA GLY A 231 -4.92 -14.01 -33.67
C GLY A 231 -5.12 -13.32 -32.32
N THR A 232 -5.60 -14.03 -31.30
CA THR A 232 -5.77 -13.45 -29.95
C THR A 232 -4.41 -13.25 -29.31
N ILE A 233 -4.13 -12.03 -28.86
CA ILE A 233 -2.89 -11.70 -28.16
C ILE A 233 -3.05 -12.05 -26.69
N ARG A 234 -2.18 -12.91 -26.18
CA ARG A 234 -2.03 -13.22 -24.76
C ARG A 234 -0.72 -12.62 -24.24
N LEU A 235 -0.81 -11.80 -23.20
CA LEU A 235 0.34 -11.20 -22.53
C LEU A 235 0.42 -11.75 -21.10
N GLU A 236 1.56 -12.33 -20.76
CA GLU A 236 1.86 -12.80 -19.42
C GLU A 236 2.98 -11.98 -18.79
N PHE A 237 2.61 -11.28 -17.72
CA PHE A 237 3.50 -10.45 -16.94
C PHE A 237 3.92 -11.20 -15.68
N ARG A 238 5.22 -11.31 -15.43
CA ARG A 238 5.77 -11.93 -14.22
C ARG A 238 6.75 -11.01 -13.53
N ARG A 239 6.79 -11.11 -12.19
CA ARG A 239 7.85 -10.51 -11.40
C ARG A 239 9.12 -11.36 -11.53
N LYS A 240 10.28 -10.74 -11.46
CA LYS A 240 11.60 -11.38 -11.40
C LYS A 240 12.47 -10.57 -10.44
N ARG A 241 13.26 -11.21 -9.57
CA ARG A 241 14.22 -10.49 -8.72
C ARG A 241 15.57 -10.34 -9.41
N LYS A 242 16.23 -9.20 -9.22
CA LYS A 242 17.60 -8.96 -9.71
C LYS A 242 18.62 -9.94 -9.12
N ASP A 243 18.41 -10.38 -7.87
CA ASP A 243 19.25 -11.35 -7.17
C ASP A 243 19.01 -12.82 -7.59
N GLY A 244 18.09 -13.08 -8.52
CA GLY A 244 17.77 -14.42 -9.02
C GLY A 244 16.91 -15.29 -8.09
N LYS A 245 16.52 -14.80 -6.90
CA LYS A 245 15.62 -15.55 -6.01
C LYS A 245 14.19 -15.57 -6.57
N LYS A 246 13.39 -16.52 -6.08
CA LYS A 246 11.95 -16.55 -6.40
C LYS A 246 11.31 -15.25 -5.92
N PRO A 247 10.61 -14.51 -6.80
CA PRO A 247 9.88 -13.32 -6.41
C PRO A 247 8.66 -13.68 -5.56
N ASN A 248 8.23 -12.74 -4.73
CA ASN A 248 6.99 -12.86 -4.00
C ASN A 248 5.77 -12.75 -4.93
N LYS A 249 4.65 -13.30 -4.45
CA LYS A 249 3.38 -13.25 -5.17
C LYS A 249 2.85 -11.82 -5.21
N ILE A 250 2.13 -11.51 -6.28
CA ILE A 250 1.53 -10.19 -6.52
C ILE A 250 0.14 -10.18 -5.90
N LEU A 251 -0.11 -9.27 -4.97
CA LEU A 251 -1.45 -9.03 -4.44
C LEU A 251 -2.31 -8.39 -5.54
N TRP A 252 -3.48 -8.95 -5.80
CA TRP A 252 -4.32 -8.47 -6.89
C TRP A 252 -5.79 -8.45 -6.48
N SER A 253 -6.36 -7.26 -6.35
CA SER A 253 -7.80 -7.10 -6.10
C SER A 253 -8.56 -6.89 -7.41
N VAL A 254 -9.73 -7.53 -7.49
CA VAL A 254 -10.70 -7.38 -8.59
C VAL A 254 -12.00 -6.90 -7.97
N ALA A 255 -12.13 -5.57 -7.84
CA ALA A 255 -13.27 -4.93 -7.20
C ALA A 255 -14.63 -5.34 -7.81
N PRO A 256 -14.81 -5.39 -9.15
CA PRO A 256 -16.05 -5.87 -9.73
C PRO A 256 -16.46 -7.28 -9.26
N ALA A 257 -15.49 -8.16 -9.03
CA ALA A 257 -15.72 -9.52 -8.53
C ALA A 257 -15.75 -9.62 -7.00
N MET A 258 -15.43 -8.54 -6.28
CA MET A 258 -15.26 -8.52 -4.83
C MET A 258 -14.24 -9.56 -4.31
N LYS A 259 -13.13 -9.74 -5.04
CA LYS A 259 -12.11 -10.77 -4.74
C LYS A 259 -10.69 -10.23 -4.70
N VAL A 260 -9.84 -10.95 -3.97
CA VAL A 260 -8.39 -10.71 -3.85
C VAL A 260 -7.64 -12.01 -4.14
N PHE A 261 -6.50 -11.89 -4.82
CA PHE A 261 -5.67 -13.00 -5.28
C PHE A 261 -4.20 -12.75 -4.94
N MET A 262 -3.44 -13.83 -4.70
CA MET A 262 -1.98 -13.80 -4.68
C MET A 262 -1.46 -14.52 -5.92
N LEU A 263 -1.03 -13.75 -6.91
CA LEU A 263 -0.70 -14.22 -8.25
C LEU A 263 0.80 -14.46 -8.42
N ASP A 264 1.20 -15.53 -9.10
CA ASP A 264 2.58 -15.69 -9.59
C ASP A 264 2.84 -14.90 -10.89
N SER A 265 1.76 -14.58 -11.63
CA SER A 265 1.78 -13.85 -12.89
C SER A 265 0.43 -13.16 -13.15
N VAL A 266 0.43 -12.04 -13.87
CA VAL A 266 -0.79 -11.40 -14.39
C VAL A 266 -0.90 -11.74 -15.88
N VAL A 267 -1.99 -12.41 -16.27
CA VAL A 267 -2.25 -12.81 -17.66
C VAL A 267 -3.39 -11.96 -18.21
N LEU A 268 -3.14 -11.31 -19.34
CA LEU A 268 -4.08 -10.45 -20.02
C LEU A 268 -4.29 -10.88 -21.47
N TYR A 269 -5.51 -10.69 -21.95
CA TYR A 269 -5.87 -10.94 -23.35
C TYR A 269 -6.22 -9.61 -24.02
N GLY A 270 -5.60 -9.35 -25.17
CA GLY A 270 -5.84 -8.14 -25.94
C GLY A 270 -7.21 -8.21 -26.62
N ALA A 271 -8.13 -7.31 -26.24
CA ALA A 271 -9.44 -7.20 -26.91
C ALA A 271 -9.41 -6.21 -28.09
N GLU A 272 -8.68 -5.10 -27.96
CA GLU A 272 -8.62 -4.03 -28.96
C GLU A 272 -7.19 -3.51 -29.21
N VAL A 273 -6.24 -4.42 -29.39
CA VAL A 273 -4.83 -4.05 -29.62
C VAL A 273 -4.67 -3.49 -31.04
N LYS A 274 -4.15 -2.26 -31.15
CA LYS A 274 -3.92 -1.61 -32.46
C LYS A 274 -2.57 -1.98 -33.04
N GLN A 275 -1.51 -1.87 -32.23
CA GLN A 275 -0.16 -2.25 -32.63
C GLN A 275 0.58 -2.86 -31.46
N ILE A 276 1.48 -3.79 -31.76
CA ILE A 276 2.34 -4.45 -30.79
C ILE A 276 3.72 -4.64 -31.39
N TRP A 277 4.75 -4.41 -30.59
CA TRP A 277 6.13 -4.62 -30.99
C TRP A 277 6.91 -5.21 -29.81
N SER A 278 7.72 -6.21 -30.09
CA SER A 278 8.68 -6.78 -29.15
C SER A 278 10.06 -6.79 -29.80
N LYS A 279 11.09 -6.45 -29.03
CA LYS A 279 12.49 -6.54 -29.48
C LYS A 279 12.86 -7.96 -29.88
N THR A 280 12.33 -8.95 -29.16
CA THR A 280 12.48 -10.38 -29.44
C THR A 280 11.10 -11.05 -29.40
N PRO A 281 10.34 -11.07 -30.52
CA PRO A 281 8.94 -11.53 -30.55
C PRO A 281 8.69 -12.96 -30.09
N GLU A 282 9.67 -13.85 -30.27
CA GLU A 282 9.58 -15.27 -29.89
C GLU A 282 10.09 -15.54 -28.47
N GLU A 283 10.63 -14.51 -27.80
CA GLU A 283 11.25 -14.64 -26.48
C GLU A 283 10.52 -13.82 -25.41
N THR A 284 10.83 -14.14 -24.15
CA THR A 284 10.39 -13.33 -23.02
C THR A 284 11.32 -12.12 -22.88
N VAL A 285 10.75 -10.92 -22.92
CA VAL A 285 11.51 -9.68 -22.68
C VAL A 285 11.51 -9.32 -21.20
N THR A 286 12.57 -8.68 -20.72
CA THR A 286 12.70 -8.21 -19.33
C THR A 286 12.76 -6.69 -19.32
N CYS A 287 12.05 -6.07 -18.39
CA CYS A 287 11.90 -4.63 -18.26
C CYS A 287 12.05 -4.20 -16.79
N ASN A 288 12.50 -2.97 -16.54
CA ASN A 288 12.56 -2.36 -15.21
C ASN A 288 11.79 -1.03 -15.13
N ARG A 289 11.22 -0.57 -16.25
CA ARG A 289 10.53 0.71 -16.36
C ARG A 289 9.49 0.65 -17.47
N TYR A 290 8.47 1.50 -17.37
CA TYR A 290 7.53 1.74 -18.45
C TYR A 290 7.20 3.23 -18.54
N GLU A 291 6.75 3.65 -19.70
CA GLU A 291 6.17 4.96 -19.97
C GLU A 291 4.83 4.78 -20.67
N TYR A 292 3.89 5.67 -20.38
CA TYR A 292 2.62 5.76 -21.11
C TYR A 292 2.55 7.11 -21.80
N ASP A 293 2.33 7.08 -23.11
CA ASP A 293 2.07 8.25 -23.94
C ASP A 293 0.55 8.35 -24.18
N GLU A 294 -0.07 9.37 -23.58
CA GLU A 294 -1.52 9.63 -23.67
C GLU A 294 -1.95 10.02 -25.10
N ASP A 295 -1.10 10.73 -25.85
CA ASP A 295 -1.45 11.24 -27.19
C ASP A 295 -1.55 10.09 -28.21
N SER A 296 -0.63 9.13 -28.10
CA SER A 296 -0.59 7.96 -28.98
C SER A 296 -1.27 6.71 -28.41
N ASP A 297 -1.71 6.77 -27.14
CA ASP A 297 -2.22 5.65 -26.35
C ASP A 297 -1.25 4.46 -26.36
N THR A 298 0.03 4.73 -26.10
CA THR A 298 1.11 3.76 -26.22
C THR A 298 1.83 3.53 -24.90
N TYR A 299 1.90 2.27 -24.50
CA TYR A 299 2.79 1.82 -23.44
C TYR A 299 4.13 1.39 -24.05
N THR A 300 5.23 1.97 -23.58
CA THR A 300 6.59 1.52 -23.90
C THR A 300 7.26 0.98 -22.65
N PHE A 301 7.79 -0.24 -22.73
CA PHE A 301 8.50 -0.89 -21.64
C PHE A 301 9.99 -0.96 -21.97
N PHE A 302 10.81 -0.65 -20.98
CA PHE A 302 12.24 -0.47 -21.12
C PHE A 302 13.01 -1.39 -20.18
N LEU A 303 14.20 -1.78 -20.63
CA LEU A 303 15.27 -2.22 -19.76
C LEU A 303 16.32 -1.12 -19.79
N GLU A 304 16.49 -0.44 -18.66
CA GLU A 304 17.27 0.80 -18.58
C GLU A 304 16.66 1.86 -19.52
N ASP A 305 17.40 2.27 -20.55
CA ASP A 305 16.96 3.24 -21.56
C ASP A 305 16.54 2.59 -22.88
N GLU A 306 16.69 1.27 -22.99
CA GLU A 306 16.44 0.52 -24.22
C GLU A 306 15.00 0.00 -24.28
N PRO A 307 14.18 0.39 -25.28
CA PRO A 307 12.85 -0.16 -25.48
C PRO A 307 12.90 -1.68 -25.74
N GLN A 308 12.08 -2.42 -25.01
CA GLN A 308 11.98 -3.88 -25.13
C GLN A 308 10.64 -4.32 -25.68
N PHE A 309 9.58 -3.57 -25.35
CA PHE A 309 8.22 -3.89 -25.74
C PHE A 309 7.43 -2.60 -25.93
N ARG A 310 6.56 -2.56 -26.93
CA ARG A 310 5.60 -1.48 -27.15
C ARG A 310 4.24 -2.06 -27.42
N LEU A 311 3.26 -1.36 -26.92
CA LEU A 311 1.88 -1.74 -27.08
C LEU A 311 1.05 -0.47 -27.25
N GLN A 312 0.43 -0.36 -28.42
CA GLN A 312 -0.45 0.75 -28.76
C GLN A 312 -1.90 0.29 -28.72
N GLY A 313 -2.68 1.03 -27.95
CA GLY A 313 -4.11 0.80 -27.79
C GLY A 313 -4.46 -0.46 -27.00
N GLY A 314 -5.72 -0.48 -26.56
CA GLY A 314 -6.44 -1.69 -26.24
C GLY A 314 -6.92 -1.78 -24.80
N TRP A 315 -8.16 -2.23 -24.66
CA TRP A 315 -8.67 -2.80 -23.43
C TRP A 315 -8.12 -4.21 -23.28
N PHE A 316 -7.52 -4.47 -22.13
CA PHE A 316 -7.09 -5.82 -21.77
C PHE A 316 -8.13 -6.47 -20.92
N VAL A 317 -8.28 -7.77 -21.13
CA VAL A 317 -9.22 -8.56 -20.37
C VAL A 317 -8.47 -9.52 -19.46
N LEU A 318 -8.86 -9.51 -18.19
CA LEU A 318 -8.39 -10.46 -17.19
C LEU A 318 -9.47 -11.55 -16.97
N PRO A 319 -9.27 -12.79 -17.44
CA PRO A 319 -10.25 -13.85 -17.28
C PRO A 319 -10.26 -14.41 -15.86
N MET A 320 -11.45 -14.59 -15.29
CA MET A 320 -11.63 -15.16 -13.96
C MET A 320 -11.11 -16.58 -13.82
N ASP A 321 -11.13 -17.37 -14.90
CA ASP A 321 -10.61 -18.74 -14.86
C ASP A 321 -9.08 -18.78 -14.75
N GLU A 322 -8.37 -17.73 -15.18
CA GLU A 322 -6.93 -17.58 -14.88
C GLU A 322 -6.70 -17.25 -13.41
N LEU A 323 -7.55 -16.39 -12.83
CA LEU A 323 -7.42 -15.97 -11.43
C LEU A 323 -7.82 -17.06 -10.42
N ARG A 324 -8.86 -17.85 -10.73
CA ARG A 324 -9.40 -18.88 -9.82
C ARG A 324 -8.39 -19.96 -9.43
N LYS A 325 -7.40 -20.22 -10.27
CA LYS A 325 -6.30 -21.16 -9.99
C LYS A 325 -5.44 -20.72 -8.80
N THR A 326 -5.46 -19.42 -8.50
CA THR A 326 -4.65 -18.73 -7.49
C THR A 326 -5.51 -17.99 -6.46
N GLU A 327 -6.81 -18.26 -6.46
CA GLU A 327 -7.74 -17.67 -5.51
C GLU A 327 -7.34 -18.05 -4.09
N ILE A 328 -7.18 -17.03 -3.26
CA ILE A 328 -6.94 -17.23 -1.84
C ILE A 328 -8.27 -17.71 -1.28
N ALA A 329 -8.26 -18.82 -0.53
CA ALA A 329 -9.44 -19.19 0.23
C ALA A 329 -9.88 -17.96 1.04
N SER A 330 -11.19 -17.71 1.11
CA SER A 330 -11.75 -16.50 1.73
C SER A 330 -11.37 -16.31 3.21
N HIS A 331 -10.68 -17.28 3.80
CA HIS A 331 -9.91 -17.18 5.04
C HIS A 331 -8.50 -17.71 4.75
N PRO A 332 -7.42 -17.09 5.26
CA PRO A 332 -6.08 -17.65 5.16
C PRO A 332 -6.06 -19.04 5.81
N ALA A 333 -6.18 -20.08 4.98
CA ALA A 333 -6.10 -21.46 5.41
C ALA A 333 -4.62 -21.84 5.56
N GLY A 334 -4.16 -21.87 6.81
CA GLY A 334 -2.94 -22.57 7.21
C GLY A 334 -1.77 -21.67 7.60
N ALA A 335 -1.52 -21.59 8.91
CA ALA A 335 -0.17 -21.68 9.45
C ALA A 335 -0.14 -22.83 10.50
N PRO A 336 1.00 -23.54 10.63
CA PRO A 336 1.07 -24.85 11.26
C PRO A 336 1.12 -24.77 12.79
N GLY A 337 0.45 -25.72 13.44
CA GLY A 337 0.79 -26.14 14.81
C GLY A 337 0.22 -25.28 15.93
N VAL A 338 -1.04 -25.53 16.28
CA VAL A 338 -1.45 -25.48 17.68
C VAL A 338 -0.72 -26.62 18.38
N TRP A 339 0.37 -26.31 19.09
CA TRP A 339 0.82 -27.20 20.16
C TRP A 339 0.15 -26.75 21.45
N GLN A 340 -0.50 -27.73 22.08
CA GLN A 340 -1.10 -27.67 23.42
C GLN A 340 -0.10 -27.26 24.50
#